data_AF-A0A1B9M055-F1
#
_entry.id   AF-A0A1B9M055-F1
#
_cell.length_a   1.000
_cell.length_b   1.000
_cell.length_c   1.000
_cell.angle_alpha   90.00
_cell.angle_beta   90.00
_cell.angle_gamma   90.00
#
_symmetry.space_group_name_H-M   'P 1'
#
loop_
_entity.id
_entity.type
_entity.pdbx_description
1 polymer ?
#
loop_
_entity_poly.entity_id
_entity_poly.type
_entity_poly.pdbx_seq_one_letter_code
_entity_poly.pdbx_strand_id
1 'polypeptide(L)'
;MNANLAKAEVIFTSLNWNNVTADNILQQSLGSKEQQKIALLGLKSGKWGDYVKVGNTFVWQDYVKCNKAYLALYAIRIGVSVSRALKLAHYTYSSLLLPVIIERGENYAQNFVQQASAPTDLAVQLVDRLNLVIPKNQNYIDGWTLYAAVAMRGDDVVKHFYDKIPPNIAQCQRRFVEHIHIAIAINTPATRSFIEVFCLGVTLGWLDREQAKELLFLALDIAIRPIDRKVWLDTLYDLGITDAELCQRVPALIPLLAMGESAIINRLAPVLIPFVDDELLIEVMTACLSSKIKSVKKLVLKIALNRKAPQNTDLFMPLLNLLLDQTDESIVALTSKLITQWHIDDHTVQSNSSELQQLWQPTPSLWQLPPFELEPIIN
;
A
#
# COMPACT_ATOMS: atom_id res chain seq x y z
N MET A 1 -6.81 40.76 -14.12
CA MET A 1 -6.29 39.89 -15.20
C MET A 1 -4.81 40.25 -15.42
N ASN A 2 -3.88 39.28 -15.39
CA ASN A 2 -2.45 39.58 -15.55
C ASN A 2 -2.16 40.00 -17.01
N ALA A 3 -1.60 41.20 -17.23
CA ALA A 3 -1.33 41.74 -18.57
C ALA A 3 -0.46 40.81 -19.43
N ASN A 4 0.42 40.03 -18.81
CA ASN A 4 1.26 39.06 -19.53
C ASN A 4 0.47 37.82 -19.98
N LEU A 5 -0.54 37.39 -19.21
CA LEU A 5 -1.42 36.29 -19.61
C LEU A 5 -2.29 36.68 -20.81
N ALA A 6 -2.85 37.89 -20.80
CA ALA A 6 -3.62 38.41 -21.93
C ALA A 6 -2.78 38.45 -23.23
N LYS A 7 -1.50 38.85 -23.15
CA LYS A 7 -0.59 38.80 -24.31
C LYS A 7 -0.36 37.37 -24.81
N ALA A 8 -0.22 36.40 -23.91
CA ALA A 8 -0.11 35.00 -24.28
C ALA A 8 -1.39 34.47 -24.96
N GLU A 9 -2.57 34.86 -24.48
CA GLU A 9 -3.86 34.51 -25.10
C GLU A 9 -4.03 35.12 -26.50
N VAL A 10 -3.59 36.37 -26.70
CA VAL A 10 -3.62 37.03 -28.01
C VAL A 10 -2.73 36.27 -29.01
N ILE A 11 -1.52 35.87 -28.61
CA ILE A 11 -0.62 35.07 -29.47
C ILE A 11 -1.22 33.70 -29.75
N PHE A 12 -1.75 33.02 -28.73
CA PHE A 12 -2.40 31.72 -28.89
C PHE A 12 -3.57 31.79 -29.89
N THR A 13 -4.37 32.84 -29.80
CA THR A 13 -5.52 33.06 -30.68
C THR A 13 -5.09 33.46 -32.10
N SER A 14 -4.08 34.31 -32.25
CA SER A 14 -3.58 34.72 -33.57
C SER A 14 -2.92 33.58 -34.34
N LEU A 15 -2.33 32.63 -33.62
CA LEU A 15 -1.83 31.37 -34.17
C LEU A 15 -2.95 30.34 -34.40
N ASN A 16 -4.22 30.71 -34.27
CA ASN A 16 -5.41 29.90 -34.52
C ASN A 16 -5.49 28.59 -33.70
N TRP A 17 -4.84 28.52 -32.54
CA TRP A 17 -4.88 27.32 -31.70
C TRP A 17 -6.28 27.00 -31.18
N ASN A 18 -7.19 27.97 -31.07
CA ASN A 18 -8.56 27.72 -30.60
C ASN A 18 -9.40 26.86 -31.57
N ASN A 19 -9.12 26.94 -32.88
CA ASN A 19 -10.01 26.41 -33.91
C ASN A 19 -9.37 25.26 -34.73
N VAL A 20 -8.15 24.84 -34.38
CA VAL A 20 -7.49 23.73 -35.07
C VAL A 20 -8.18 22.40 -34.74
N THR A 21 -8.23 21.50 -35.72
CA THR A 21 -8.80 20.16 -35.55
C THR A 21 -7.89 19.30 -34.69
N ALA A 22 -8.47 18.31 -34.00
CA ALA A 22 -7.73 17.37 -33.16
C ALA A 22 -6.63 16.63 -33.95
N ASP A 23 -6.86 16.33 -35.24
CA ASP A 23 -5.87 15.61 -36.07
C ASP A 23 -4.62 16.45 -36.39
N ASN A 24 -4.76 17.78 -36.45
CA ASN A 24 -3.67 18.69 -36.85
C ASN A 24 -3.03 19.44 -35.67
N ILE A 25 -3.59 19.31 -34.46
CA ILE A 25 -3.17 20.08 -33.27
C ILE A 25 -1.68 19.93 -32.95
N LEU A 26 -1.11 18.74 -33.15
CA LEU A 26 0.30 18.46 -32.85
C LEU A 26 1.25 19.12 -33.86
N GLN A 27 0.77 19.39 -35.08
CA GLN A 27 1.53 20.04 -36.15
C GLN A 27 1.37 21.55 -36.12
N GLN A 28 0.48 22.07 -35.27
CA GLN A 28 0.18 23.51 -35.19
C GLN A 28 1.44 24.33 -34.87
N SER A 29 1.61 25.45 -35.55
CA SER A 29 2.77 26.34 -35.38
C SER A 29 2.83 26.93 -33.97
N LEU A 30 4.04 26.98 -33.42
CA LEU A 30 4.32 27.64 -32.13
C LEU A 30 4.56 29.16 -32.28
N GLY A 31 4.51 29.68 -33.50
CA GLY A 31 4.87 31.07 -33.80
C GLY A 31 6.38 31.33 -33.78
N SER A 32 6.78 32.59 -33.96
CA SER A 32 8.18 33.01 -33.96
C SER A 32 8.83 32.83 -32.57
N LYS A 33 10.17 32.82 -32.49
CA LYS A 33 10.88 32.71 -31.21
C LYS A 33 10.54 33.87 -30.25
N GLU A 34 10.29 35.06 -30.77
CA GLU A 34 9.84 36.21 -29.97
C GLU A 34 8.43 35.99 -29.42
N GLN A 35 7.49 35.52 -30.25
CA GLN A 35 6.14 35.17 -29.82
C GLN A 35 6.15 34.08 -28.74
N GLN A 36 6.96 33.04 -28.92
CA GLN A 36 7.14 31.97 -27.93
C GLN A 36 7.66 32.52 -26.59
N LYS A 37 8.65 33.42 -26.61
CA LYS A 37 9.20 34.04 -25.39
C LYS A 37 8.14 34.86 -24.63
N ILE A 38 7.36 35.67 -25.35
CA ILE A 38 6.27 36.47 -24.76
C ILE A 38 5.19 35.56 -24.18
N ALA A 39 4.76 34.56 -24.95
CA ALA A 39 3.75 33.61 -24.51
C ALA A 39 4.21 32.81 -23.28
N LEU A 40 5.46 32.34 -23.26
CA LEU A 40 6.06 31.61 -22.14
C LEU A 40 6.08 32.46 -20.87
N LEU A 41 6.46 33.74 -20.94
CA LEU A 41 6.43 34.64 -19.78
C LEU A 41 5.02 34.78 -19.21
N GLY A 42 4.01 34.91 -20.08
CA GLY A 42 2.61 34.97 -19.70
C GLY A 42 2.10 33.69 -19.05
N LEU A 43 2.37 32.53 -19.64
CA LEU A 43 1.91 31.23 -19.14
C LEU A 43 2.67 30.78 -17.88
N LYS A 44 3.93 31.18 -17.72
CA LYS A 44 4.71 30.90 -16.51
C LYS A 44 4.21 31.68 -15.29
N SER A 45 3.75 32.92 -15.46
CA SER A 45 3.41 33.84 -14.36
C SER A 45 1.89 34.09 -14.17
N GLY A 46 1.07 33.81 -15.18
CA GLY A 46 -0.37 34.04 -15.15
C GLY A 46 -1.13 33.12 -14.17
N LYS A 47 -2.15 33.64 -13.49
CA LYS A 47 -3.15 32.82 -12.80
C LYS A 47 -4.15 32.30 -13.84
N TRP A 48 -4.32 30.98 -13.91
CA TRP A 48 -5.20 30.36 -14.92
C TRP A 48 -6.64 30.18 -14.42
N GLY A 49 -6.80 30.08 -13.11
CA GLY A 49 -8.05 30.14 -12.38
C GLY A 49 -7.76 30.19 -10.89
N ASP A 50 -8.80 30.39 -10.08
CA ASP A 50 -8.72 30.40 -8.62
C ASP A 50 -10.05 29.97 -8.02
N TYR A 51 -10.03 29.43 -6.81
CA TYR A 51 -11.27 29.20 -6.06
C TYR A 51 -11.68 30.52 -5.42
N VAL A 52 -12.80 31.08 -5.88
CA VAL A 52 -13.35 32.33 -5.36
C VAL A 52 -14.56 32.02 -4.50
N LYS A 53 -14.62 32.65 -3.33
CA LYS A 53 -15.76 32.51 -2.42
C LYS A 53 -16.96 33.26 -3.00
N VAL A 54 -18.04 32.52 -3.28
CA VAL A 54 -19.32 33.06 -3.74
C VAL A 54 -20.37 32.69 -2.68
N GLY A 55 -20.70 33.64 -1.81
CA GLY A 55 -21.54 33.38 -0.64
C GLY A 55 -20.87 32.43 0.37
N ASN A 56 -21.49 31.30 0.65
CA ASN A 56 -20.95 30.26 1.56
C ASN A 56 -20.23 29.11 0.84
N THR A 57 -20.08 29.15 -0.48
CA THR A 57 -19.38 28.12 -1.26
C THR A 57 -18.15 28.68 -1.95
N PHE A 58 -17.18 27.81 -2.25
CA PHE A 58 -16.04 28.13 -3.10
C PHE A 58 -16.33 27.62 -4.51
N VAL A 59 -16.31 28.52 -5.49
CA VAL A 59 -16.53 28.20 -6.90
C VAL A 59 -15.22 28.42 -7.65
N TRP A 60 -14.85 27.47 -8.50
CA TRP A 60 -13.72 27.64 -9.38
C TRP A 60 -14.02 28.71 -10.43
N GLN A 61 -13.23 29.78 -10.46
CA GLN A 61 -13.33 30.83 -11.47
C GLN A 61 -12.18 30.70 -12.46
N ASP A 62 -12.53 30.51 -13.74
CA ASP A 62 -11.57 30.49 -14.83
C ASP A 62 -11.16 31.89 -15.27
N TYR A 63 -9.86 32.10 -15.39
CA TYR A 63 -9.29 33.35 -15.91
C TYR A 63 -8.79 33.23 -17.35
N VAL A 64 -8.72 32.00 -17.87
CA VAL A 64 -8.32 31.72 -19.25
C VAL A 64 -9.57 31.56 -20.12
N LYS A 65 -9.64 32.33 -21.21
CA LYS A 65 -10.78 32.32 -22.14
C LYS A 65 -10.60 31.39 -23.34
N CYS A 66 -9.39 30.88 -23.57
CA CYS A 66 -9.09 30.00 -24.70
C CYS A 66 -9.33 28.52 -24.37
N ASN A 67 -9.30 27.67 -25.40
CA ASN A 67 -9.42 26.22 -25.25
C ASN A 67 -8.28 25.67 -24.39
N LYS A 68 -8.57 25.28 -23.14
CA LYS A 68 -7.58 24.85 -22.14
C LYS A 68 -6.86 23.57 -22.52
N ALA A 69 -7.53 22.66 -23.23
CA ALA A 69 -6.91 21.41 -23.68
C ALA A 69 -5.75 21.72 -24.63
N TYR A 70 -6.02 22.58 -25.61
CA TYR A 70 -5.03 23.00 -26.59
C TYR A 70 -4.00 23.97 -26.01
N LEU A 71 -4.39 24.78 -25.03
CA LEU A 71 -3.46 25.61 -24.26
C LEU A 71 -2.44 24.75 -23.50
N ALA A 72 -2.85 23.60 -22.95
CA ALA A 72 -1.94 22.68 -22.29
C ALA A 72 -0.83 22.21 -23.24
N LEU A 73 -1.22 21.75 -24.43
CA LEU A 73 -0.30 21.28 -25.47
C LEU A 73 0.65 22.40 -25.90
N TYR A 74 0.12 23.58 -26.22
CA TYR A 74 0.92 24.74 -26.59
C TYR A 74 1.90 25.13 -25.48
N ALA A 75 1.43 25.24 -24.23
CA ALA A 75 2.23 25.62 -23.08
C ALA A 75 3.41 24.67 -22.86
N ILE A 76 3.18 23.36 -22.94
CA ILE A 76 4.25 22.36 -22.79
C ILE A 76 5.26 22.51 -23.92
N ARG A 77 4.80 22.61 -25.19
CA ARG A 77 5.68 22.74 -26.37
C ARG A 77 6.56 24.00 -26.32
N ILE A 78 6.05 25.13 -25.83
CA ILE A 78 6.86 26.36 -25.67
C ILE A 78 7.72 26.36 -24.39
N GLY A 79 7.57 25.37 -23.51
CA GLY A 79 8.50 25.09 -22.42
C GLY A 79 8.11 25.60 -21.03
N VAL A 80 6.83 25.59 -20.67
CA VAL A 80 6.44 25.79 -19.27
C VAL A 80 6.98 24.68 -18.37
N SER A 81 7.13 24.97 -17.07
CA SER A 81 7.57 23.97 -16.08
C SER A 81 6.55 22.83 -15.91
N VAL A 82 7.02 21.69 -15.40
CA VAL A 82 6.16 20.53 -15.08
C VAL A 82 5.01 20.89 -14.15
N SER A 83 5.30 21.60 -13.04
CA SER A 83 4.26 22.05 -12.10
C SER A 83 3.18 22.91 -12.78
N ARG A 84 3.55 23.66 -13.82
CA ARG A 84 2.58 24.38 -14.65
C ARG A 84 1.81 23.42 -15.56
N ALA A 85 2.49 22.54 -16.28
CA ALA A 85 1.83 21.57 -17.16
C ALA A 85 0.79 20.71 -16.44
N LEU A 86 1.09 20.22 -15.23
CA LEU A 86 0.19 19.40 -14.43
C LEU A 86 -1.13 20.10 -14.07
N LYS A 87 -1.15 21.43 -13.96
CA LYS A 87 -2.39 22.21 -13.72
C LYS A 87 -3.35 22.22 -14.91
N LEU A 88 -2.87 21.85 -16.11
CA LEU A 88 -3.69 21.77 -17.33
C LEU A 88 -3.83 20.36 -17.88
N ALA A 89 -3.03 19.41 -17.40
CA ALA A 89 -2.98 18.06 -17.93
C ALA A 89 -4.37 17.39 -17.90
N HIS A 90 -5.16 17.63 -16.86
CA HIS A 90 -6.51 17.05 -16.73
C HIS A 90 -7.54 17.60 -17.72
N TYR A 91 -7.26 18.70 -18.42
CA TYR A 91 -8.13 19.20 -19.49
C TYR A 91 -7.87 18.54 -20.84
N THR A 92 -6.83 17.72 -20.97
CA THR A 92 -6.40 17.16 -22.24
C THR A 92 -6.29 15.65 -22.16
N TYR A 93 -6.52 15.02 -23.31
CA TYR A 93 -6.29 13.61 -23.51
C TYR A 93 -4.78 13.25 -23.42
N SER A 94 -4.46 12.19 -22.68
CA SER A 94 -3.16 11.51 -22.66
C SER A 94 -2.62 11.23 -24.05
N SER A 95 -3.48 10.87 -25.01
CA SER A 95 -3.13 10.63 -26.42
C SER A 95 -2.47 11.84 -27.11
N LEU A 96 -2.84 13.06 -26.72
CA LEU A 96 -2.24 14.29 -27.21
C LEU A 96 -1.07 14.78 -26.33
N LEU A 97 -1.15 14.58 -25.02
CA LEU A 97 -0.09 15.00 -24.09
C LEU A 97 1.19 14.17 -24.23
N LEU A 98 1.05 12.87 -24.45
CA LEU A 98 2.16 11.92 -24.52
C LEU A 98 3.25 12.32 -25.53
N PRO A 99 2.96 12.54 -26.83
CA PRO A 99 3.99 12.94 -27.80
C PRO A 99 4.63 14.29 -27.44
N VAL A 100 3.84 15.22 -26.92
CA VAL A 100 4.31 16.56 -26.53
C VAL A 100 5.27 16.51 -25.34
N ILE A 101 5.01 15.64 -24.36
CA ILE A 101 5.90 15.45 -23.21
C ILE A 101 7.17 14.70 -23.61
N ILE A 102 7.06 13.71 -24.50
CA ILE A 102 8.23 12.99 -25.05
C ILE A 102 9.17 13.95 -25.79
N GLU A 103 8.64 14.86 -26.63
CA GLU A 103 9.43 15.85 -27.36
C GLU A 103 10.22 16.79 -26.43
N ARG A 104 9.74 17.01 -25.19
CA ARG A 104 10.45 17.81 -24.18
C ARG A 104 11.67 17.11 -23.59
N GLY A 105 11.82 15.82 -23.84
CA GLY A 105 12.94 15.00 -23.41
C GLY A 105 12.72 14.32 -22.06
N GLU A 106 13.58 13.34 -21.81
CA GLU A 106 13.52 12.39 -20.69
C GLU A 106 13.44 13.08 -19.33
N ASN A 107 14.29 14.08 -19.09
CA ASN A 107 14.30 14.83 -17.82
C ASN A 107 12.96 15.53 -17.53
N TYR A 108 12.29 16.04 -18.57
CA TYR A 108 10.99 16.68 -18.38
C TYR A 108 9.92 15.64 -18.05
N ALA A 109 9.92 14.51 -18.77
CA ALA A 109 9.00 13.41 -18.53
C ALA A 109 9.17 12.77 -17.15
N GLN A 110 10.40 12.52 -16.72
CA GLN A 110 10.70 11.97 -15.39
C GLN A 110 10.17 12.88 -14.28
N ASN A 111 10.41 14.19 -14.38
CA ASN A 111 9.87 15.17 -13.44
C ASN A 111 8.34 15.22 -13.47
N PHE A 112 7.74 15.10 -14.65
CA PHE A 112 6.28 15.05 -14.82
C PHE A 112 5.66 13.87 -14.08
N VAL A 113 6.21 12.67 -14.30
CA VAL A 113 5.73 11.44 -13.65
C VAL A 113 5.89 11.52 -12.12
N GLN A 114 7.01 12.05 -11.62
CA GLN A 114 7.25 12.17 -10.17
C GLN A 114 6.30 13.16 -9.47
N GLN A 115 5.90 14.24 -10.15
CA GLN A 115 5.06 15.28 -9.57
C GLN A 115 3.56 15.06 -9.81
N ALA A 116 3.18 14.12 -10.67
CA ALA A 116 1.78 13.83 -10.94
C ALA A 116 1.08 13.34 -9.66
N SER A 117 0.04 14.06 -9.25
CA SER A 117 -0.69 13.78 -8.01
C SER A 117 -1.71 12.65 -8.14
N ALA A 118 -2.01 12.20 -9.35
CA ALA A 118 -3.02 11.18 -9.62
C ALA A 118 -2.49 10.13 -10.60
N PRO A 119 -2.92 8.86 -10.44
CA PRO A 119 -2.66 7.82 -11.41
C PRO A 119 -3.21 8.23 -12.77
N THR A 120 -2.34 8.24 -13.78
CA THR A 120 -2.74 8.44 -15.17
C THR A 120 -2.10 7.36 -16.02
N ASP A 121 -2.85 6.87 -17.00
CA ASP A 121 -2.34 6.06 -18.11
C ASP A 121 -1.15 6.76 -18.80
N LEU A 122 -1.18 8.09 -18.84
CA LEU A 122 -0.07 8.92 -19.33
C LEU A 122 1.24 8.66 -18.59
N ALA A 123 1.22 8.65 -17.25
CA ALA A 123 2.42 8.42 -16.46
C ALA A 123 3.01 7.02 -16.69
N VAL A 124 2.16 6.01 -16.77
CA VAL A 124 2.57 4.62 -17.07
C VAL A 124 3.19 4.54 -18.48
N GLN A 125 2.55 5.15 -19.47
CA GLN A 125 3.05 5.18 -20.84
C GLN A 125 4.38 5.94 -20.98
N LEU A 126 4.56 7.05 -20.25
CA LEU A 126 5.84 7.78 -20.23
C LEU A 126 6.96 6.92 -19.65
N VAL A 127 6.70 6.23 -18.54
CA VAL A 127 7.69 5.34 -17.91
C VAL A 127 8.10 4.22 -18.86
N ASP A 128 7.16 3.58 -19.54
CA ASP A 128 7.49 2.52 -20.50
C ASP A 128 8.21 3.05 -21.75
N ARG A 129 7.65 4.07 -22.42
CA ARG A 129 8.15 4.51 -23.74
C ARG A 129 9.53 5.17 -23.69
N LEU A 130 9.84 5.84 -22.58
CA LEU A 130 11.14 6.47 -22.36
C LEU A 130 12.05 5.64 -21.45
N ASN A 131 11.62 4.43 -21.05
CA ASN A 131 12.33 3.57 -20.09
C ASN A 131 12.77 4.33 -18.81
N LEU A 132 11.87 5.15 -18.27
CA LEU A 132 12.16 5.99 -17.10
C LEU A 132 12.30 5.15 -15.82
N VAL A 133 12.82 5.76 -14.76
CA VAL A 133 12.82 5.14 -13.44
C VAL A 133 11.37 4.99 -12.95
N ILE A 134 11.00 3.78 -12.53
CA ILE A 134 9.69 3.49 -11.96
C ILE A 134 9.54 4.28 -10.65
N PRO A 135 8.51 5.14 -10.52
CA PRO A 135 8.27 5.88 -9.29
C PRO A 135 7.93 4.96 -8.12
N LYS A 136 8.64 5.15 -7.00
CA LYS A 136 8.41 4.43 -5.74
C LYS A 136 7.35 5.13 -4.90
N ASN A 137 6.15 5.30 -5.44
CA ASN A 137 5.02 5.90 -4.71
C ASN A 137 3.70 5.20 -5.04
N GLN A 138 2.78 5.26 -4.09
CA GLN A 138 1.49 4.56 -4.16
C GLN A 138 0.65 5.00 -5.36
N ASN A 139 0.58 6.31 -5.65
CA ASN A 139 -0.23 6.85 -6.75
C ASN A 139 0.18 6.27 -8.11
N TYR A 140 1.48 6.13 -8.35
CA TYR A 140 1.96 5.53 -9.58
C TYR A 140 1.64 4.02 -9.64
N ILE A 141 1.91 3.29 -8.55
CA ILE A 141 1.67 1.84 -8.49
C ILE A 141 0.19 1.50 -8.67
N ASP A 142 -0.73 2.28 -8.09
CA ASP A 142 -2.17 2.10 -8.29
C ASP A 142 -2.57 2.33 -9.76
N GLY A 143 -2.01 3.36 -10.38
CA GLY A 143 -2.24 3.65 -11.80
C GLY A 143 -1.71 2.56 -12.72
N TRP A 144 -0.49 2.09 -12.47
CA TRP A 144 0.10 0.97 -13.20
C TRP A 144 -0.69 -0.32 -13.00
N THR A 145 -1.13 -0.61 -11.78
CA THR A 145 -1.91 -1.80 -11.47
C THR A 145 -3.24 -1.82 -12.22
N LEU A 146 -3.97 -0.69 -12.24
CA LEU A 146 -5.20 -0.59 -13.02
C LEU A 146 -4.92 -0.74 -14.53
N TYR A 147 -3.85 -0.10 -15.03
CA TYR A 147 -3.41 -0.20 -16.42
C TYR A 147 -3.10 -1.65 -16.82
N ALA A 148 -2.33 -2.36 -15.99
CA ALA A 148 -1.98 -3.75 -16.20
C ALA A 148 -3.20 -4.69 -16.11
N ALA A 149 -4.08 -4.49 -15.12
CA ALA A 149 -5.29 -5.31 -14.97
C ALA A 149 -6.17 -5.24 -16.23
N VAL A 150 -6.40 -4.04 -16.76
CA VAL A 150 -7.17 -3.85 -18.01
C VAL A 150 -6.44 -4.49 -19.19
N ALA A 151 -5.12 -4.32 -19.30
CA ALA A 151 -4.32 -4.93 -20.36
C ALA A 151 -4.41 -6.47 -20.36
N MET A 152 -4.31 -7.07 -19.17
CA MET A 152 -4.23 -8.52 -19.00
C MET A 152 -5.58 -9.21 -19.14
N ARG A 153 -6.69 -8.56 -18.74
CA ARG A 153 -8.05 -9.08 -18.95
C ARG A 153 -8.53 -8.97 -20.40
N GLY A 154 -7.99 -8.01 -21.16
CA GLY A 154 -8.58 -7.60 -22.43
C GLY A 154 -9.93 -6.90 -22.26
N ASP A 155 -10.13 -6.23 -21.12
CA ASP A 155 -11.36 -5.52 -20.78
C ASP A 155 -11.63 -4.33 -21.71
N ASP A 156 -12.90 -3.90 -21.76
CA ASP A 156 -13.27 -2.66 -22.43
C ASP A 156 -12.64 -1.43 -21.76
N VAL A 157 -11.66 -0.86 -22.47
CA VAL A 157 -10.86 0.32 -22.14
C VAL A 157 -11.74 1.53 -21.82
N VAL A 158 -12.89 1.65 -22.50
CA VAL A 158 -13.78 2.81 -22.41
C VAL A 158 -14.38 2.98 -21.02
N LYS A 159 -14.45 1.90 -20.23
CA LYS A 159 -14.96 1.94 -18.84
C LYS A 159 -13.95 2.51 -17.83
N HIS A 160 -12.66 2.53 -18.19
CA HIS A 160 -11.59 2.75 -17.22
C HIS A 160 -10.68 3.94 -17.57
N PHE A 161 -10.60 4.32 -18.86
CA PHE A 161 -9.72 5.39 -19.32
C PHE A 161 -10.49 6.41 -20.17
N TYR A 162 -10.15 7.69 -19.96
CA TYR A 162 -10.69 8.79 -20.76
C TYR A 162 -10.24 8.71 -22.23
N ASP A 163 -8.99 8.31 -22.45
CA ASP A 163 -8.50 7.94 -23.76
C ASP A 163 -8.85 6.49 -24.05
N LYS A 164 -9.55 6.27 -25.16
CA LYS A 164 -9.97 4.94 -25.62
C LYS A 164 -8.81 4.12 -26.21
N ILE A 165 -7.57 4.40 -25.83
CA ILE A 165 -6.39 3.69 -26.31
C ILE A 165 -6.12 2.52 -25.36
N PRO A 166 -6.22 1.26 -25.83
CA PRO A 166 -6.01 0.10 -24.97
C PRO A 166 -4.59 0.07 -24.40
N PRO A 167 -4.45 -0.25 -23.10
CA PRO A 167 -3.19 -0.67 -22.53
C PRO A 167 -2.54 -1.80 -23.35
N ASN A 168 -1.25 -1.69 -23.63
CA ASN A 168 -0.52 -2.74 -24.34
C ASN A 168 0.03 -3.77 -23.36
N ILE A 169 -0.39 -5.02 -23.51
CA ILE A 169 0.02 -6.14 -22.67
C ILE A 169 1.55 -6.36 -22.69
N ALA A 170 2.21 -6.16 -23.83
CA ALA A 170 3.67 -6.31 -23.96
C ALA A 170 4.43 -5.21 -23.19
N GLN A 171 3.84 -4.02 -23.05
CA GLN A 171 4.41 -2.96 -22.20
C GLN A 171 4.33 -3.36 -20.72
N CYS A 172 3.21 -3.95 -20.32
CA CYS A 172 3.02 -4.42 -18.94
C CYS A 172 3.98 -5.57 -18.62
N GLN A 173 4.19 -6.50 -19.55
CA GLN A 173 5.09 -7.65 -19.36
C GLN A 173 6.55 -7.23 -19.17
N ARG A 174 7.07 -6.29 -19.98
CA ARG A 174 8.51 -5.98 -20.08
C ARG A 174 9.18 -5.71 -18.73
N ARG A 175 8.51 -4.96 -17.84
CA ARG A 175 9.02 -4.59 -16.52
C ARG A 175 8.08 -5.04 -15.40
N PHE A 176 7.28 -6.08 -15.64
CA PHE A 176 6.28 -6.57 -14.70
C PHE A 176 6.89 -6.88 -13.32
N VAL A 177 7.92 -7.72 -13.31
CA VAL A 177 8.59 -8.16 -12.08
C VAL A 177 9.14 -6.97 -11.29
N GLU A 178 9.71 -5.97 -11.95
CA GLU A 178 10.25 -4.77 -11.30
C GLU A 178 9.14 -3.95 -10.61
N HIS A 179 7.97 -3.80 -11.25
CA HIS A 179 6.82 -3.12 -10.66
C HIS A 179 6.30 -3.87 -9.43
N ILE A 180 6.20 -5.21 -9.49
CA ILE A 180 5.78 -6.03 -8.34
C ILE A 180 6.74 -5.86 -7.16
N HIS A 181 8.05 -5.91 -7.40
CA HIS A 181 9.05 -5.71 -6.35
C HIS A 181 8.93 -4.33 -5.71
N ILE A 182 8.75 -3.27 -6.51
CA ILE A 182 8.59 -1.91 -6.00
C ILE A 182 7.29 -1.79 -5.20
N ALA A 183 6.17 -2.31 -5.71
CA ALA A 183 4.88 -2.27 -5.05
C ALA A 183 4.94 -2.93 -3.66
N ILE A 184 5.56 -4.10 -3.56
CA ILE A 184 5.75 -4.79 -2.27
C ILE A 184 6.71 -3.98 -1.39
N ALA A 185 7.85 -3.51 -1.91
CA ALA A 185 8.83 -2.77 -1.12
C ALA A 185 8.28 -1.47 -0.51
N ILE A 186 7.30 -0.81 -1.14
CA ILE A 186 6.62 0.37 -0.59
C ILE A 186 5.40 0.02 0.27
N ASN A 187 5.16 -1.26 0.55
CA ASN A 187 4.02 -1.79 1.30
C ASN A 187 2.67 -1.37 0.69
N THR A 188 2.56 -1.46 -0.64
CA THR A 188 1.30 -1.20 -1.33
C THR A 188 0.19 -2.10 -0.77
N PRO A 189 -0.97 -1.53 -0.40
CA PRO A 189 -2.09 -2.32 0.12
C PRO A 189 -2.51 -3.43 -0.85
N ALA A 190 -3.02 -4.52 -0.30
CA ALA A 190 -3.46 -5.71 -1.04
C ALA A 190 -4.82 -5.46 -1.74
N THR A 191 -4.88 -4.42 -2.57
CA THR A 191 -6.10 -4.05 -3.29
C THR A 191 -6.49 -5.15 -4.29
N ARG A 192 -7.79 -5.25 -4.59
CA ARG A 192 -8.29 -6.26 -5.53
C ARG A 192 -7.54 -6.25 -6.86
N SER A 193 -7.31 -5.06 -7.43
CA SER A 193 -6.58 -4.93 -8.70
C SER A 193 -5.12 -5.38 -8.58
N PHE A 194 -4.47 -5.12 -7.44
CA PHE A 194 -3.08 -5.51 -7.25
C PHE A 194 -2.92 -7.02 -7.12
N ILE A 195 -3.76 -7.67 -6.32
CA ILE A 195 -3.79 -9.13 -6.20
C ILE A 195 -4.10 -9.79 -7.54
N GLU A 196 -5.08 -9.24 -8.25
CA GLU A 196 -5.46 -9.74 -9.58
C GLU A 196 -4.28 -9.69 -10.56
N VAL A 197 -3.61 -8.54 -10.67
CA VAL A 197 -2.43 -8.38 -11.55
C VAL A 197 -1.31 -9.33 -11.14
N PHE A 198 -1.05 -9.47 -9.84
CA PHE A 198 -0.06 -10.39 -9.30
C PHE A 198 -0.35 -11.84 -9.73
N CYS A 199 -1.57 -12.33 -9.48
CA CYS A 199 -1.98 -13.70 -9.81
C CYS A 199 -2.01 -13.96 -11.32
N LEU A 200 -2.50 -12.99 -12.12
CA LEU A 200 -2.45 -13.09 -13.58
C LEU A 200 -1.01 -13.14 -14.09
N GLY A 201 -0.10 -12.40 -13.47
CA GLY A 201 1.32 -12.39 -13.83
C GLY A 201 1.98 -13.75 -13.62
N VAL A 202 1.62 -14.44 -12.54
CA VAL A 202 2.03 -15.83 -12.31
C VAL A 202 1.41 -16.77 -13.34
N THR A 203 0.10 -16.64 -13.57
CA THR A 203 -0.64 -17.50 -14.52
C THR A 203 -0.10 -17.39 -15.95
N LEU A 204 0.32 -16.19 -16.36
CA LEU A 204 0.92 -15.92 -17.67
C LEU A 204 2.42 -16.26 -17.73
N GLY A 205 3.02 -16.73 -16.63
CA GLY A 205 4.44 -17.09 -16.55
C GLY A 205 5.39 -15.89 -16.56
N TRP A 206 4.91 -14.68 -16.26
CA TRP A 206 5.75 -13.47 -16.16
C TRP A 206 6.46 -13.39 -14.81
N LEU A 207 5.89 -14.04 -13.79
CA LEU A 207 6.46 -14.18 -12.47
C LEU A 207 6.49 -15.68 -12.14
N ASP A 208 7.68 -16.19 -11.84
CA ASP A 208 7.85 -17.60 -11.45
C ASP A 208 7.14 -17.90 -10.12
N ARG A 209 6.62 -19.13 -9.93
CA ARG A 209 5.91 -19.53 -8.71
C ARG A 209 6.77 -19.37 -7.46
N GLU A 210 8.04 -19.78 -7.52
CA GLU A 210 8.93 -19.69 -6.36
C GLU A 210 9.23 -18.23 -6.05
N GLN A 211 9.47 -17.41 -7.07
CA GLN A 211 9.65 -15.97 -6.88
C GLN A 211 8.39 -15.31 -6.31
N ALA A 212 7.20 -15.67 -6.80
CA ALA A 212 5.92 -15.18 -6.28
C ALA A 212 5.73 -15.55 -4.82
N LYS A 213 6.08 -16.78 -4.44
CA LYS A 213 6.02 -17.25 -3.05
C LYS A 213 6.91 -16.42 -2.12
N GLU A 214 8.17 -16.18 -2.51
CA GLU A 214 9.08 -15.32 -1.71
C GLU A 214 8.53 -13.91 -1.54
N LEU A 215 7.98 -13.34 -2.61
CA LEU A 215 7.38 -12.01 -2.60
C LEU A 215 6.15 -11.94 -1.69
N LEU A 216 5.31 -12.98 -1.67
CA LEU A 216 4.15 -13.05 -0.78
C LEU A 216 4.56 -13.17 0.70
N PHE A 217 5.61 -13.94 1.01
CA PHE A 217 6.14 -13.98 2.38
C PHE A 217 6.71 -12.62 2.81
N LEU A 218 7.44 -11.93 1.92
CA LEU A 218 7.90 -10.58 2.19
C LEU A 218 6.73 -9.62 2.42
N ALA A 219 5.69 -9.70 1.58
CA ALA A 219 4.49 -8.88 1.72
C ALA A 219 3.75 -9.15 3.05
N LEU A 220 3.68 -10.40 3.50
CA LEU A 220 3.11 -10.78 4.79
C LEU A 220 3.89 -10.19 5.97
N ASP A 221 5.22 -10.20 5.91
CA ASP A 221 6.10 -9.71 6.97
C ASP A 221 5.99 -8.19 7.17
N ILE A 222 5.96 -7.43 6.08
CA ILE A 222 5.89 -5.96 6.13
C ILE A 222 4.46 -5.40 6.23
N ALA A 223 3.44 -6.23 6.00
CA ALA A 223 2.05 -5.78 6.00
C ALA A 223 1.65 -5.21 7.37
N ILE A 224 1.09 -4.00 7.37
CA ILE A 224 0.69 -3.31 8.60
C ILE A 224 -0.76 -3.66 8.96
N ARG A 225 -1.65 -3.75 7.97
CA ARG A 225 -3.09 -3.90 8.23
C ARG A 225 -3.49 -5.39 8.32
N PRO A 226 -4.36 -5.77 9.28
CA PRO A 226 -4.87 -7.13 9.39
C PRO A 226 -5.54 -7.65 8.11
N ILE A 227 -6.25 -6.76 7.41
CA ILE A 227 -6.94 -7.12 6.17
C ILE A 227 -5.95 -7.45 5.04
N ASP A 228 -4.83 -6.73 4.95
CA ASP A 228 -3.80 -6.99 3.94
C ASP A 228 -3.10 -8.32 4.22
N ARG A 229 -2.72 -8.59 5.48
CA ARG A 229 -2.15 -9.89 5.89
C ARG A 229 -3.06 -11.05 5.52
N LYS A 230 -4.36 -10.93 5.80
CA LYS A 230 -5.34 -11.94 5.40
C LYS A 230 -5.31 -12.17 3.89
N VAL A 231 -5.37 -11.10 3.09
CA VAL A 231 -5.39 -11.21 1.62
C VAL A 231 -4.10 -11.81 1.08
N TRP A 232 -2.94 -11.44 1.63
CA TRP A 232 -1.66 -12.05 1.24
C TRP A 232 -1.59 -13.54 1.57
N LEU A 233 -2.08 -13.93 2.75
CA LEU A 233 -2.16 -15.33 3.13
C LEU A 233 -3.13 -16.11 2.23
N ASP A 234 -4.31 -15.55 1.95
CA ASP A 234 -5.28 -16.14 1.03
C ASP A 234 -4.64 -16.35 -0.36
N THR A 235 -3.91 -15.34 -0.87
CA THR A 235 -3.20 -15.40 -2.16
C THR A 235 -2.10 -16.47 -2.17
N LEU A 236 -1.39 -16.66 -1.05
CA LEU A 236 -0.38 -17.72 -0.90
C LEU A 236 -1.01 -19.12 -1.01
N TYR A 237 -2.20 -19.31 -0.46
CA TYR A 237 -2.97 -20.55 -0.64
C TYR A 237 -3.47 -20.72 -2.08
N ASP A 238 -3.92 -19.65 -2.73
CA ASP A 238 -4.35 -19.68 -4.14
C ASP A 238 -3.20 -20.03 -5.08
N LEU A 239 -1.95 -19.68 -4.72
CA LEU A 239 -0.72 -20.09 -5.41
C LEU A 239 -0.39 -21.59 -5.21
N GLY A 240 -1.12 -22.28 -4.35
CA GLY A 240 -0.92 -23.69 -4.03
C GLY A 240 0.27 -23.94 -3.12
N ILE A 241 0.49 -23.11 -2.09
CA ILE A 241 1.44 -23.40 -1.03
C ILE A 241 1.07 -24.72 -0.33
N THR A 242 2.07 -25.56 -0.07
CA THR A 242 1.89 -26.81 0.66
C THR A 242 2.16 -26.64 2.15
N ASP A 243 1.58 -27.53 2.96
CA ASP A 243 1.82 -27.59 4.41
C ASP A 243 3.32 -27.75 4.73
N ALA A 244 4.04 -28.55 3.94
CA ALA A 244 5.47 -28.73 4.08
C ALA A 244 6.26 -27.43 3.84
N GLU A 245 5.88 -26.65 2.82
CA GLU A 245 6.50 -25.35 2.54
C GLU A 245 6.23 -24.33 3.67
N LEU A 246 5.05 -24.37 4.30
CA LEU A 246 4.75 -23.55 5.49
C LEU A 246 5.58 -23.98 6.71
N CYS A 247 5.71 -25.29 6.94
CA CYS A 247 6.49 -25.84 8.05
C CYS A 247 7.99 -25.49 7.94
N GLN A 248 8.54 -25.38 6.73
CA GLN A 248 9.92 -24.92 6.52
C GLN A 248 10.17 -23.45 6.94
N ARG A 249 9.10 -22.67 7.15
CA ARG A 249 9.15 -21.24 7.46
C ARG A 249 8.59 -20.88 8.82
N VAL A 250 8.43 -21.87 9.73
CA VAL A 250 7.88 -21.66 11.07
C VAL A 250 8.50 -20.45 11.79
N PRO A 251 9.84 -20.27 11.86
CA PRO A 251 10.41 -19.12 12.57
C PRO A 251 9.93 -17.76 12.04
N ALA A 252 9.76 -17.63 10.73
CA ALA A 252 9.26 -16.41 10.09
C ALA A 252 7.75 -16.22 10.28
N LEU A 253 6.99 -17.29 10.56
CA LEU A 253 5.55 -17.25 10.75
C LEU A 253 5.15 -16.97 12.21
N ILE A 254 6.04 -17.19 13.19
CA ILE A 254 5.75 -16.94 14.62
C ILE A 254 5.34 -15.47 14.88
N PRO A 255 6.06 -14.44 14.37
CA PRO A 255 5.64 -13.05 14.55
C PRO A 255 4.23 -12.77 14.00
N LEU A 256 3.88 -13.42 12.88
CA LEU A 256 2.57 -13.28 12.25
C LEU A 256 1.45 -13.90 13.12
N LEU A 257 1.70 -15.04 13.75
CA LEU A 257 0.78 -15.67 14.71
C LEU A 257 0.59 -14.81 15.97
N ALA A 258 1.67 -14.20 16.45
CA ALA A 258 1.67 -13.38 17.66
C ALA A 258 0.78 -12.12 17.55
N MET A 259 0.45 -11.69 16.32
CA MET A 259 -0.53 -10.62 16.08
C MET A 259 -1.94 -10.97 16.59
N GLY A 260 -2.22 -12.26 16.85
CA GLY A 260 -3.46 -12.70 17.49
C GLY A 260 -4.68 -12.73 16.55
N GLU A 261 -4.46 -12.62 15.25
CA GLU A 261 -5.51 -12.49 14.23
C GLU A 261 -6.16 -13.84 13.89
N SER A 262 -7.48 -13.92 14.06
CA SER A 262 -8.24 -15.14 13.76
C SER A 262 -8.05 -15.63 12.32
N ALA A 263 -8.02 -14.71 11.34
CA ALA A 263 -7.85 -15.07 9.93
C ALA A 263 -6.51 -15.76 9.62
N ILE A 264 -5.47 -15.40 10.37
CA ILE A 264 -4.12 -15.97 10.26
C ILE A 264 -4.06 -17.29 11.02
N ILE A 265 -4.40 -17.25 12.33
CA ILE A 265 -4.22 -18.40 13.22
C ILE A 265 -5.09 -19.57 12.77
N ASN A 266 -6.33 -19.34 12.33
CA ASN A 266 -7.21 -20.42 11.89
C ASN A 266 -6.70 -21.16 10.65
N ARG A 267 -5.84 -20.52 9.83
CA ARG A 267 -5.23 -21.16 8.66
C ARG A 267 -3.88 -21.79 9.00
N LEU A 268 -3.05 -21.10 9.78
CA LEU A 268 -1.68 -21.56 10.06
C LEU A 268 -1.59 -22.55 11.22
N ALA A 269 -2.30 -22.35 12.33
CA ALA A 269 -2.18 -23.24 13.49
C ALA A 269 -2.52 -24.72 13.20
N PRO A 270 -3.57 -25.05 12.41
CA PRO A 270 -3.86 -26.44 12.04
C PRO A 270 -2.74 -27.12 11.23
N VAL A 271 -1.94 -26.33 10.50
CA VAL A 271 -0.81 -26.84 9.70
C VAL A 271 0.44 -26.94 10.56
N LEU A 272 0.75 -25.90 11.34
CA LEU A 272 2.03 -25.81 12.05
C LEU A 272 2.05 -26.68 13.30
N ILE A 273 1.02 -26.64 14.16
CA ILE A 273 1.04 -27.33 15.46
C ILE A 273 1.23 -28.86 15.32
N PRO A 274 0.60 -29.56 14.37
CA PRO A 274 0.79 -31.01 14.25
C PRO A 274 2.18 -31.44 13.76
N PHE A 275 2.90 -30.56 13.04
CA PHE A 275 4.10 -30.95 12.29
C PHE A 275 5.38 -30.20 12.67
N VAL A 276 5.28 -29.10 13.42
CA VAL A 276 6.45 -28.35 13.90
C VAL A 276 7.28 -29.22 14.86
N ASP A 277 8.60 -29.00 14.86
CA ASP A 277 9.52 -29.60 15.83
C ASP A 277 9.18 -29.17 17.26
N ASP A 278 9.45 -30.06 18.23
CA ASP A 278 9.12 -29.83 19.64
C ASP A 278 9.80 -28.56 20.21
N GLU A 279 10.98 -28.18 19.70
CA GLU A 279 11.70 -26.98 20.09
C GLU A 279 10.93 -25.69 19.76
N LEU A 280 10.27 -25.64 18.61
CA LEU A 280 9.51 -24.47 18.15
C LEU A 280 8.02 -24.53 18.56
N LEU A 281 7.53 -25.70 18.99
CA LEU A 281 6.13 -25.89 19.37
C LEU A 281 5.68 -24.93 20.47
N ILE A 282 6.52 -24.72 21.49
CA ILE A 282 6.20 -23.81 22.61
C ILE A 282 6.01 -22.37 22.13
N GLU A 283 6.86 -21.91 21.20
CA GLU A 283 6.79 -20.56 20.64
C GLU A 283 5.54 -20.39 19.77
N VAL A 284 5.27 -21.35 18.89
CA VAL A 284 4.06 -21.37 18.04
C VAL A 284 2.79 -21.36 18.88
N MET A 285 2.71 -22.23 19.90
CA MET A 285 1.56 -22.30 20.79
C MET A 285 1.41 -21.02 21.62
N THR A 286 2.49 -20.47 22.16
CA THR A 286 2.48 -19.22 22.93
C THR A 286 1.96 -18.05 22.08
N ALA A 287 2.47 -17.92 20.85
CA ALA A 287 2.04 -16.89 19.91
C ALA A 287 0.54 -17.00 19.60
N CYS A 288 0.04 -18.21 19.32
CA CYS A 288 -1.37 -18.43 19.03
C CYS A 288 -2.28 -18.20 20.25
N LEU A 289 -1.89 -18.70 21.43
CA LEU A 289 -2.70 -18.65 22.66
C LEU A 289 -2.72 -17.27 23.32
N SER A 290 -1.80 -16.39 22.93
CA SER A 290 -1.81 -14.97 23.29
C SER A 290 -2.94 -14.18 22.64
N SER A 291 -3.60 -14.73 21.60
CA SER A 291 -4.78 -14.10 21.01
C SER A 291 -5.88 -13.86 22.04
N LYS A 292 -6.49 -12.67 22.02
CA LYS A 292 -7.64 -12.34 22.90
C LYS A 292 -8.93 -13.04 22.47
N ILE A 293 -8.94 -13.74 21.33
CA ILE A 293 -10.14 -14.33 20.73
C ILE A 293 -10.37 -15.73 21.29
N LYS A 294 -11.49 -15.91 22.03
CA LYS A 294 -11.83 -17.18 22.70
C LYS A 294 -11.92 -18.37 21.76
N SER A 295 -12.51 -18.20 20.57
CA SER A 295 -12.64 -19.28 19.57
C SER A 295 -11.29 -19.74 19.04
N VAL A 296 -10.34 -18.83 18.88
CA VAL A 296 -8.97 -19.13 18.45
C VAL A 296 -8.24 -19.96 19.51
N LYS A 297 -8.30 -19.55 20.79
CA LYS A 297 -7.69 -20.35 21.87
C LYS A 297 -8.24 -21.78 21.92
N LYS A 298 -9.57 -21.93 21.81
CA LYS A 298 -10.23 -23.25 21.78
C LYS A 298 -9.79 -24.08 20.58
N LEU A 299 -9.63 -23.48 19.41
CA LEU A 299 -9.12 -24.16 18.21
C LEU A 299 -7.70 -24.68 18.45
N VAL A 300 -6.81 -23.82 18.93
CA VAL A 300 -5.40 -24.15 19.18
C VAL A 300 -5.27 -25.30 20.19
N LEU A 301 -5.98 -25.23 21.31
CA LEU A 301 -5.99 -26.31 22.31
C LEU A 301 -6.52 -27.63 21.73
N LYS A 302 -7.57 -27.59 20.90
CA LYS A 302 -8.10 -28.80 20.25
C LYS A 302 -7.12 -29.42 19.26
N ILE A 303 -6.35 -28.60 18.53
CA ILE A 303 -5.31 -29.09 17.62
C ILE A 303 -4.18 -29.73 18.44
N ALA A 304 -3.73 -29.07 19.50
CA ALA A 304 -2.69 -29.59 20.39
C ALA A 304 -3.08 -30.94 21.03
N LEU A 305 -4.35 -31.11 21.43
CA LEU A 305 -4.88 -32.38 21.93
C LEU A 305 -4.80 -33.54 20.92
N ASN A 306 -4.69 -33.26 19.62
CA ASN A 306 -4.54 -34.30 18.60
C ASN A 306 -3.07 -34.62 18.30
N ARG A 307 -2.12 -33.89 18.89
CA ARG A 307 -0.68 -34.12 18.75
C ARG A 307 -0.18 -35.05 19.87
N LYS A 308 0.83 -35.87 19.56
CA LYS A 308 1.63 -36.57 20.57
C LYS A 308 2.31 -35.54 21.49
N ALA A 309 2.45 -35.87 22.77
CA ALA A 309 3.15 -35.05 23.73
C ALA A 309 4.60 -34.76 23.25
N PRO A 310 5.06 -33.49 23.31
CA PRO A 310 6.45 -33.15 22.99
C PRO A 310 7.43 -33.67 24.05
N GLN A 311 8.74 -33.66 23.78
CA GLN A 311 9.74 -34.13 24.76
C GLN A 311 9.82 -33.28 26.04
N ASN A 312 9.68 -31.95 25.91
CA ASN A 312 9.86 -31.00 27.00
C ASN A 312 8.51 -30.41 27.45
N THR A 313 7.60 -31.29 27.89
CA THR A 313 6.22 -30.94 28.27
C THR A 313 6.14 -29.90 29.39
N ASP A 314 7.11 -29.88 30.31
CA ASP A 314 7.13 -28.98 31.47
C ASP A 314 7.27 -27.50 31.09
N LEU A 315 7.89 -27.22 29.94
CA LEU A 315 8.04 -25.85 29.43
C LEU A 315 6.71 -25.19 29.10
N PHE A 316 5.64 -25.97 28.93
CA PHE A 316 4.30 -25.46 28.64
C PHE A 316 3.55 -25.01 29.90
N MET A 317 3.96 -25.43 31.11
CA MET A 317 3.20 -25.12 32.34
C MET A 317 2.96 -23.64 32.60
N PRO A 318 3.95 -22.74 32.45
CA PRO A 318 3.72 -21.31 32.63
C PRO A 318 2.62 -20.76 31.71
N LEU A 319 2.59 -21.22 30.46
CA LEU A 319 1.56 -20.84 29.48
C LEU A 319 0.19 -21.41 29.84
N LEU A 320 0.13 -22.68 30.25
CA LEU A 320 -1.12 -23.36 30.56
C LEU A 320 -1.76 -22.84 31.86
N ASN A 321 -0.96 -22.47 32.87
CA ASN A 321 -1.46 -21.84 34.10
C ASN A 321 -2.21 -20.54 33.80
N LEU A 322 -1.70 -19.71 32.90
CA LEU A 322 -2.38 -18.48 32.44
C LEU A 322 -3.73 -18.76 31.75
N LEU A 323 -3.95 -19.98 31.24
CA LEU A 323 -5.22 -20.40 30.65
C LEU A 323 -6.17 -20.99 31.69
N LEU A 324 -5.65 -21.67 32.72
CA LEU A 324 -6.44 -22.19 33.84
C LEU A 324 -7.05 -21.05 34.69
N ASP A 325 -6.37 -19.93 34.81
CA ASP A 325 -6.85 -18.74 35.53
C ASP A 325 -7.94 -17.94 34.77
N GLN A 326 -8.34 -18.38 33.57
CA GLN A 326 -9.35 -17.67 32.78
C GLN A 326 -10.77 -18.03 33.19
N THR A 327 -11.68 -17.08 32.99
CA THR A 327 -13.10 -17.25 33.32
C THR A 327 -13.88 -18.16 32.38
N ASP A 328 -13.35 -18.48 31.19
CA ASP A 328 -14.04 -19.35 30.22
C ASP A 328 -13.83 -20.82 30.58
N GLU A 329 -14.84 -21.43 31.21
CA GLU A 329 -14.82 -22.83 31.67
C GLU A 329 -14.43 -23.82 30.57
N SER A 330 -14.79 -23.56 29.32
CA SER A 330 -14.45 -24.48 28.23
C SER A 330 -12.99 -24.37 27.79
N ILE A 331 -12.35 -23.21 27.96
CA ILE A 331 -10.90 -23.06 27.79
C ILE A 331 -10.18 -23.76 28.92
N VAL A 332 -10.62 -23.57 30.16
CA VAL A 332 -10.07 -24.26 31.34
C VAL A 332 -10.17 -25.78 31.15
N ALA A 333 -11.35 -26.31 30.80
CA ALA A 333 -11.55 -27.74 30.58
C ALA A 333 -10.67 -28.33 29.47
N LEU A 334 -10.49 -27.62 28.35
CA LEU A 334 -9.57 -28.05 27.28
C LEU A 334 -8.11 -28.02 27.73
N THR A 335 -7.73 -27.02 28.54
CA THR A 335 -6.38 -26.87 29.08
C THR A 335 -6.06 -27.99 30.06
N SER A 336 -6.95 -28.27 31.02
CA SER A 336 -6.80 -29.40 31.96
C SER A 336 -6.71 -30.73 31.22
N LYS A 337 -7.53 -30.94 30.18
CA LYS A 337 -7.46 -32.14 29.35
C LYS A 337 -6.09 -32.29 28.66
N LEU A 338 -5.52 -31.19 28.19
CA LEU A 338 -4.20 -31.18 27.55
C LEU A 338 -3.10 -31.53 28.56
N ILE A 339 -3.12 -30.94 29.76
CA ILE A 339 -2.21 -31.25 30.86
C ILE A 339 -2.24 -32.75 31.18
N THR A 340 -3.44 -33.32 31.34
CA THR A 340 -3.60 -34.75 31.61
C THR A 340 -3.08 -35.63 30.46
N GLN A 341 -3.39 -35.27 29.21
CA GLN A 341 -3.02 -36.07 28.04
C GLN A 341 -1.52 -36.04 27.75
N TRP A 342 -0.87 -34.91 27.99
CA TRP A 342 0.58 -34.78 27.81
C TRP A 342 1.37 -35.23 29.04
N HIS A 343 0.70 -35.69 30.10
CA HIS A 343 1.32 -36.11 31.36
C HIS A 343 2.27 -35.04 31.90
N ILE A 344 1.88 -33.78 31.80
CA ILE A 344 2.67 -32.69 32.36
C ILE A 344 2.59 -32.79 33.88
N ASP A 345 3.73 -32.93 34.53
CA ASP A 345 3.79 -33.00 35.98
C ASP A 345 3.30 -31.67 36.55
N ASP A 346 2.14 -31.73 37.20
CA ASP A 346 1.57 -30.64 37.99
C ASP A 346 2.38 -30.53 39.29
N HIS A 347 3.67 -30.22 39.16
CA HIS A 347 4.37 -29.52 40.22
C HIS A 347 3.74 -28.15 40.28
N THR A 348 2.57 -28.09 40.93
CA THR A 348 1.91 -26.85 41.31
C THR A 348 3.00 -25.97 41.88
N VAL A 349 3.42 -24.97 41.10
CA VAL A 349 3.86 -23.71 41.67
C VAL A 349 2.60 -23.23 42.33
N GLN A 350 2.40 -23.65 43.59
CA GLN A 350 1.41 -23.08 44.47
C GLN A 350 1.58 -21.59 44.26
N SER A 351 0.56 -20.98 43.69
CA SER A 351 0.44 -19.55 43.67
C SER A 351 0.57 -19.15 45.13
N ASN A 352 1.76 -18.68 45.53
CA ASN A 352 1.99 -17.96 46.78
C ASN A 352 1.25 -16.62 46.64
N SER A 353 -0.08 -16.69 46.48
CA SER A 353 -1.00 -15.58 46.61
C SER A 353 -1.01 -15.05 48.07
N SER A 354 -0.36 -15.77 48.98
CA SER A 354 -0.07 -15.38 50.35
C SER A 354 1.16 -14.46 50.51
N GLU A 355 2.03 -14.26 49.51
CA GLU A 355 3.25 -13.43 49.67
C GLU A 355 3.26 -12.12 48.86
N LEU A 356 2.38 -11.91 47.89
CA LEU A 356 2.34 -10.69 47.07
C LEU A 356 1.50 -9.54 47.67
N GLN A 357 1.28 -9.51 48.99
CA GLN A 357 0.61 -8.38 49.65
C GLN A 357 1.53 -7.17 49.92
N GLN A 358 2.82 -7.23 49.54
CA GLN A 358 3.80 -6.17 49.83
C GLN A 358 4.49 -5.56 48.59
N LEU A 359 3.82 -5.54 47.42
CA LEU A 359 4.38 -4.86 46.24
C LEU A 359 4.42 -3.33 46.35
N TRP A 360 3.59 -2.75 47.20
CA TRP A 360 3.66 -1.33 47.56
C TRP A 360 4.63 -1.14 48.72
N GLN A 361 5.88 -0.85 48.40
CA GLN A 361 6.80 -0.30 49.38
C GLN A 361 6.51 1.20 49.56
N PRO A 362 6.58 1.73 50.79
CA PRO A 362 6.45 3.16 51.00
C PRO A 362 7.50 3.91 50.16
N THR A 363 7.10 5.03 49.55
CA THR A 363 7.99 5.86 48.73
C THR A 363 9.27 6.14 49.51
N PRO A 364 10.46 5.76 48.98
CA PRO A 364 11.74 6.03 49.64
C PRO A 364 11.84 7.51 50.01
N SER A 365 12.43 7.80 51.16
CA SER A 365 12.54 9.19 51.68
C SER A 365 13.25 10.14 50.71
N LEU A 366 14.15 9.62 49.86
CA LEU A 366 14.82 10.39 48.79
C LEU A 366 13.90 10.80 47.63
N TRP A 367 12.73 10.18 47.50
CA TRP A 367 11.73 10.45 46.45
C TRP A 367 10.50 11.18 46.99
N GLN A 368 10.53 11.59 48.27
CA GLN A 368 9.54 12.51 48.80
C GLN A 368 9.85 13.90 48.28
N LEU A 369 8.99 14.39 47.37
CA LEU A 369 9.06 15.77 46.90
C LEU A 369 8.79 16.73 48.08
N PRO A 370 9.54 17.83 48.19
CA PRO A 370 9.20 18.87 49.15
C PRO A 370 7.80 19.42 48.84
N PRO A 371 7.07 19.91 49.86
CA PRO A 371 5.75 20.51 49.67
C PRO A 371 5.82 21.62 48.61
N PHE A 372 4.80 21.66 47.75
CA PHE A 372 4.71 22.70 46.73
C PHE A 372 4.42 24.04 47.39
N GLU A 373 5.42 24.92 47.44
CA GLU A 373 5.23 26.30 47.92
C GLU A 373 4.53 27.10 46.82
N LEU A 374 3.25 27.44 47.05
CA LEU A 374 2.55 28.41 46.23
C LEU A 374 3.01 29.80 46.66
N GLU A 375 3.60 30.56 45.73
CA GLU A 375 3.87 31.98 45.99
C GLU A 375 2.55 32.72 46.27
N PRO A 376 2.52 33.62 47.26
CA PRO A 376 1.33 34.39 47.57
C PRO A 376 0.97 35.27 46.38
N ILE A 377 -0.29 35.17 45.95
CA ILE A 377 -0.87 36.06 44.95
C ILE A 377 -0.85 37.48 45.54
N ILE A 378 -0.02 38.35 44.98
CA ILE A 378 -0.02 39.78 45.31
C ILE A 378 -1.30 40.36 44.71
N ASN A 379 -2.23 40.76 45.59
CA ASN A 379 -3.45 41.49 45.22
C ASN A 379 -3.15 42.92 44.78
#